data_AF-A0A7W0JMM5-F1
#
_entry.id   AF-A0A7W0JMM5-F1
#
_cell.length_a   1.000
_cell.length_b   1.000
_cell.length_c   1.000
_cell.angle_alpha   90.00
_cell.angle_beta   90.00
_cell.angle_gamma   90.00
#
_symmetry.space_group_name_H-M   'P 1'
#
loop_
_entity.id
_entity.type
_entity.pdbx_description
1 polymer ?
#
loop_
_entity_poly.entity_id
_entity_poly.type
_entity_poly.pdbx_seq_one_letter_code
_entity_poly.pdbx_strand_id
1 'polypeptide(L)' 'APVTIGDGAYTAAGSVITDDVPPGAMGVARARQRNIKDWVRRRRPGTAAAQAAQRAQEEAGPCQ' A
#
# COMPACT_ATOMS: atom_id res chain seq x y z
N ALA A 1 -9.33 -3.78 -24.32
CA ALA A 1 -10.59 -3.03 -24.27
C ALA A 1 -10.26 -1.57 -23.94
N PRO A 2 -10.70 -0.58 -24.71
CA PRO A 2 -10.53 0.83 -24.33
C PRO A 2 -11.47 1.17 -23.17
N VAL A 3 -10.98 1.94 -22.20
CA VAL A 3 -11.74 2.49 -21.06
C VAL A 3 -11.80 4.02 -21.18
N THR A 4 -12.90 4.61 -20.76
CA THR A 4 -13.18 6.05 -20.85
C THR A 4 -12.98 6.70 -19.48
N ILE A 5 -12.18 7.77 -19.45
CA ILE A 5 -11.97 8.60 -18.26
C ILE A 5 -12.66 9.93 -18.51
N GLY A 6 -13.68 10.24 -17.70
CA GLY A 6 -14.41 11.49 -17.77
C GLY A 6 -13.58 12.70 -17.30
N ASP A 7 -13.96 13.88 -17.75
CA ASP A 7 -13.27 15.12 -17.38
C ASP A 7 -13.31 15.36 -15.86
N GLY A 8 -12.17 15.75 -15.30
CA GLY A 8 -12.00 15.95 -13.85
C GLY A 8 -12.00 14.66 -13.02
N ALA A 9 -11.94 13.48 -13.64
CA ALA A 9 -11.74 12.23 -12.92
C ALA A 9 -10.31 12.13 -12.36
N TYR A 10 -10.18 11.54 -11.18
CA TYR A 10 -8.89 11.32 -10.52
C TYR A 10 -8.61 9.82 -10.39
N THR A 11 -7.36 9.43 -10.62
CA THR A 11 -6.92 8.05 -10.43
C THR A 11 -6.05 7.96 -9.19
N ALA A 12 -6.42 7.09 -8.25
CA ALA A 12 -5.60 6.87 -7.06
C ALA A 12 -4.30 6.14 -7.42
N ALA A 13 -3.19 6.54 -6.79
CA ALA A 13 -1.86 5.98 -7.03
C ALA A 13 -1.85 4.43 -6.92
N GLY A 14 -1.33 3.78 -7.97
CA GLY A 14 -1.22 2.32 -8.06
C GLY A 14 -2.53 1.59 -8.43
N SER A 15 -3.54 2.29 -8.96
CA SER A 15 -4.79 1.69 -9.42
C SER A 15 -4.72 1.31 -10.90
N VAL A 16 -5.10 0.06 -11.22
CA VAL A 16 -5.33 -0.38 -12.60
C VAL A 16 -6.82 -0.24 -12.89
N ILE A 17 -7.21 0.73 -13.72
CA ILE A 17 -8.61 1.01 -14.04
C ILE A 17 -9.06 0.08 -15.18
N THR A 18 -10.01 -0.81 -14.88
CA THR A 18 -10.58 -1.77 -15.84
C THR A 18 -11.98 -1.39 -16.32
N ASP A 19 -12.64 -0.44 -15.64
CA ASP A 19 -14.00 0.02 -15.90
C ASP A 19 -14.01 1.56 -16.06
N ASP A 20 -15.03 2.08 -16.74
CA ASP A 20 -15.14 3.52 -17.00
C ASP A 20 -15.26 4.34 -15.71
N VAL A 21 -14.55 5.47 -15.65
CA VAL A 21 -14.61 6.40 -14.52
C VAL A 21 -15.40 7.64 -14.95
N PRO A 22 -16.59 7.89 -14.38
CA PRO A 22 -17.41 9.03 -14.78
C PRO A 22 -16.75 10.37 -14.39
N PRO A 23 -17.14 11.49 -15.04
CA PRO A 23 -16.61 12.81 -14.73
C PRO A 23 -16.73 13.17 -13.25
N GLY A 24 -15.66 13.72 -12.67
CA GLY A 24 -15.58 14.07 -11.25
C GLY A 24 -15.48 12.90 -10.25
N ALA A 25 -15.46 11.65 -10.71
CA ALA A 25 -15.29 10.49 -9.84
C ALA A 25 -13.80 10.12 -9.65
N MET A 26 -13.50 9.48 -8.52
CA MET A 26 -12.16 8.93 -8.26
C MET A 26 -12.16 7.42 -8.49
N GLY A 27 -11.39 6.97 -9.48
CA GLY A 27 -11.14 5.55 -9.74
C GLY A 27 -10.14 4.97 -8.73
N VAL A 28 -10.59 4.00 -7.93
CA VAL A 28 -9.76 3.29 -6.95
C VAL A 28 -9.88 1.79 -7.16
N ALA A 29 -8.88 1.19 -7.79
CA ALA A 29 -8.86 -0.25 -8.11
C ALA A 29 -7.85 -1.04 -7.25
N ARG A 30 -7.23 -0.39 -6.26
CA ARG A 30 -6.25 -1.05 -5.38
C ARG A 30 -6.93 -1.91 -4.30
N ALA A 31 -6.34 -3.06 -3.99
CA ALA A 31 -6.73 -3.86 -2.84
C ALA A 31 -6.52 -3.06 -1.53
N ARG A 32 -7.41 -3.24 -0.54
CA ARG A 32 -7.23 -2.62 0.79
C ARG A 32 -5.88 -3.01 1.35
N GLN A 33 -5.11 -2.02 1.82
CA GLN A 33 -3.81 -2.28 2.44
C GLN A 33 -4.00 -3.20 3.65
N ARG A 34 -3.35 -4.37 3.61
CA ARG A 34 -3.27 -5.28 4.75
C ARG A 34 -1.88 -5.20 5.33
N ASN A 35 -1.80 -4.81 6.61
CA ASN A 35 -0.54 -4.79 7.34
C ASN A 35 -0.28 -6.17 7.93
N ILE A 36 0.67 -6.91 7.37
CA ILE A 36 1.14 -8.18 7.94
C ILE A 36 2.29 -7.84 8.89
N LYS A 37 2.01 -7.86 10.20
CA LYS A 37 3.03 -7.66 11.23
C LYS A 37 4.15 -8.69 11.08
N ASP A 38 5.38 -8.26 11.34
CA ASP A 38 6.58 -9.10 11.36
C ASP A 38 6.88 -9.85 10.05
N TRP A 39 6.31 -9.43 8.91
CA TRP A 39 6.49 -10.12 7.63
C TRP A 39 7.96 -10.20 7.21
N VAL A 40 8.73 -9.13 7.40
CA VAL A 40 10.16 -9.08 7.04
C VAL A 40 10.95 -10.08 7.88
N ARG A 41 10.70 -10.14 9.19
CA ARG A 41 11.31 -11.14 10.09
C ARG A 41 11.00 -12.57 9.66
N ARG A 42 9.76 -12.81 9.21
CA ARG A 42 9.28 -14.15 8.82
C ARG A 42 9.70 -14.58 7.41
N ARG A 43 9.76 -13.66 6.45
CA ARG A 43 10.01 -13.98 5.02
C ARG A 43 11.47 -13.79 4.62
N ARG A 44 12.23 -12.95 5.32
CA ARG A 44 13.64 -12.63 5.02
C ARG A 44 14.49 -12.50 6.30
N PRO A 45 14.68 -13.61 7.04
CA PRO A 45 15.54 -13.61 8.23
C PRO A 45 16.99 -13.26 7.87
N GLY A 46 17.67 -12.52 8.75
CA GLY A 46 19.10 -12.20 8.61
C GLY A 46 19.44 -11.04 7.65
N THR A 47 18.46 -10.41 7.01
CA THR A 47 18.70 -9.23 6.17
C THR A 47 18.84 -7.95 7.00
N ALA A 48 19.53 -6.93 6.45
CA ALA A 48 19.63 -5.60 7.08
C ALA A 48 18.24 -4.99 7.40
N ALA A 49 17.23 -5.28 6.57
CA ALA A 49 15.85 -4.87 6.81
C ALA A 49 15.22 -5.58 8.03
N ALA A 50 15.55 -6.85 8.28
CA ALA A 50 15.08 -7.57 9.47
C ALA A 50 15.73 -7.03 10.76
N GLN A 51 17.03 -6.74 10.72
CA GLN A 51 17.75 -6.14 11.85
C GLN A 51 17.24 -4.72 12.15
N ALA A 52 16.99 -3.90 11.11
CA ALA A 52 16.42 -2.58 11.26
C ALA A 52 15.00 -2.63 11.87
N ALA A 53 14.17 -3.60 11.45
CA ALA A 53 12.85 -3.81 12.04
C ALA A 53 12.92 -4.24 13.51
N GLN A 54 13.88 -5.08 13.89
CA GLN A 54 14.10 -5.48 15.28
C GLN A 54 14.51 -4.29 16.15
N ARG A 55 15.50 -3.49 15.71
CA ARG A 55 15.92 -2.27 16.41
C ARG A 55 14.77 -1.28 16.61
N ALA A 56 13.96 -1.05 15.57
CA ALA A 56 12.79 -0.18 15.69
C ALA A 56 11.72 -0.72 16.64
N GLN A 57 11.59 -2.05 16.80
CA GLN A 57 10.70 -2.66 17.79
C GLN A 57 11.24 -2.52 19.22
N GLU A 58 12.57 -2.56 19.39
CA GLU A 58 13.25 -2.36 20.68
C GLU A 58 13.21 -0.88 21.13
N GLU A 59 13.42 0.06 20.21
CA GLU A 59 13.33 1.52 20.46
C GLU A 59 11.90 1.99 20.72
N ALA A 60 10.90 1.29 20.17
CA ALA A 60 9.48 1.53 20.47
C ALA A 60 9.04 0.94 21.83
N GLY A 61 9.99 0.44 22.65
CA GLY A 61 9.80 0.13 24.07
C GLY A 61 9.28 1.34 24.85
N PRO A 62 8.56 1.10 25.96
CA PRO A 62 7.31 1.77 26.29
C PRO A 62 7.48 3.27 26.51
N CYS A 63 6.59 4.08 25.91
CA CYS A 63 6.19 5.33 26.55
C CYS A 63 5.74 4.98 27.98
N GLN A 64 6.61 5.23 28.96
CA GLN A 64 6.21 5.50 30.33
C GLN A 64 5.47 6.84 30.37
#